data_AF-A0A2E5Z1W3-F1
#
_entry.id   AF-A0A2E5Z1W3-F1
#
_cell.length_a   1.000
_cell.length_b   1.000
_cell.length_c   1.000
_cell.angle_alpha   90.00
_cell.angle_beta   90.00
_cell.angle_gamma   90.00
#
_symmetry.space_group_name_H-M   'P 1'
#
loop_
_entity.id
_entity.type
_entity.pdbx_description
1 polymer ?
#
loop_
_entity_poly.entity_id
_entity_poly.type
_entity_poly.pdbx_seq_one_letter_code
_entity_poly.pdbx_strand_id
1 'polypeptide(L)'
;MKIFKFPFLALVLSINHLFSQDYEQKLKEIQSLYDNSSVGQTFFVEDLLKIAGYKAEKIQIYQTLPNNARVFRVKLDSVSGGFIFVRWDKDKSENYIDNKLIDPGIYFNLNAAREIMRKQTEKANFGVDDVAIQAPDQEQIGPEQLNQFREEFKLKEEEKKSKELDSKKVKADKKKNKNKDKKVKKEEQEEKEKKEKNGS
;
A
#
# COMPACT_ATOMS: atom_id res chain seq x y z
N MET A 1 36.61 1.11 34.30
CA MET A 1 35.25 1.61 34.01
C MET A 1 34.60 0.69 32.98
N LYS A 2 33.56 -0.07 33.35
CA LYS A 2 32.82 -0.92 32.40
C LYS A 2 31.76 -0.06 31.72
N ILE A 3 32.01 0.31 30.47
CA ILE A 3 31.09 1.12 29.66
C ILE A 3 29.93 0.21 29.23
N PHE A 4 28.71 0.68 29.51
CA PHE A 4 27.44 -0.03 29.36
C PHE A 4 27.24 -0.63 27.96
N LYS A 5 27.04 -1.95 27.89
CA LYS A 5 26.48 -2.65 26.71
C LYS A 5 24.95 -2.74 26.84
N PHE A 6 24.23 -1.64 26.68
CA PHE A 6 22.75 -1.64 26.72
C PHE A 6 22.00 -0.89 25.58
N PRO A 7 22.58 -0.52 24.42
CA PRO A 7 21.78 0.13 23.38
C PRO A 7 20.78 -0.82 22.69
N PHE A 8 21.06 -2.13 22.69
CA PHE A 8 20.22 -3.13 22.02
C PHE A 8 18.89 -3.39 22.75
N LEU A 9 18.89 -3.36 24.09
CA LEU A 9 17.66 -3.58 24.88
C LEU A 9 16.69 -2.40 24.74
N ALA A 10 17.23 -1.17 24.71
CA ALA A 10 16.43 0.03 24.45
C ALA A 10 15.84 -0.01 23.03
N LEU A 11 16.61 -0.40 22.01
CA LEU A 11 16.13 -0.56 20.64
C LEU A 11 14.99 -1.59 20.54
N VAL A 12 15.15 -2.76 21.16
CA VAL A 12 14.11 -3.81 21.15
C VAL A 12 12.85 -3.35 21.90
N LEU A 13 12.98 -2.63 23.03
CA LEU A 13 11.84 -2.07 23.74
C LEU A 13 11.11 -0.99 22.92
N SER A 14 11.84 -0.13 22.21
CA SER A 14 11.26 0.88 21.33
C SER A 14 10.49 0.26 20.15
N ILE A 15 11.04 -0.79 19.54
CA ILE A 15 10.39 -1.51 18.44
C ILE A 15 9.08 -2.16 18.90
N ASN A 16 9.06 -2.82 20.07
CA ASN A 16 7.85 -3.41 20.63
C ASN A 16 6.77 -2.37 20.97
N HIS A 17 7.18 -1.18 21.42
CA HIS A 17 6.24 -0.11 21.74
C HIS A 17 5.55 0.45 20.48
N LEU A 18 6.29 0.61 19.38
CA LEU A 18 5.74 1.02 18.08
C LEU A 18 4.74 -0.01 17.52
N PHE A 19 5.07 -1.31 17.56
CA PHE A 19 4.16 -2.35 17.08
C PHE A 19 2.91 -2.52 17.94
N SER A 20 2.99 -2.27 19.26
CA SER A 20 1.85 -2.35 20.17
C SER A 20 0.82 -1.26 19.90
N GLN A 21 1.25 -0.04 19.60
CA GLN A 21 0.35 1.08 19.28
C GLN A 21 -0.45 0.82 18.00
N ASP A 22 0.20 0.32 16.94
CA ASP A 22 -0.48 -0.03 15.69
C ASP A 22 -1.49 -1.18 15.88
N TYR A 23 -1.15 -2.20 16.68
CA TYR A 23 -2.06 -3.31 16.98
C TYR A 23 -3.27 -2.88 17.80
N GLU A 24 -3.08 -2.07 18.85
CA GLU A 24 -4.16 -1.52 19.68
C GLU A 24 -5.10 -0.64 18.85
N GLN A 25 -4.54 0.22 17.99
CA GLN A 25 -5.35 1.10 17.13
C GLN A 25 -6.13 0.31 16.07
N LYS A 26 -5.51 -0.73 15.49
CA LYS A 26 -6.16 -1.66 14.57
C LYS A 26 -7.24 -2.51 15.26
N LEU A 27 -7.01 -2.97 16.49
CA LEU A 27 -8.03 -3.65 17.29
C LEU A 27 -9.21 -2.73 17.58
N LYS A 28 -8.95 -1.46 17.87
CA LYS A 28 -9.99 -0.44 18.10
C LYS A 28 -10.81 -0.13 16.85
N GLU A 29 -10.19 -0.05 15.67
CA GLU A 29 -10.87 0.10 14.38
C GLU A 29 -11.66 -1.17 13.99
N ILE A 30 -11.13 -2.37 14.26
CA ILE A 30 -11.86 -3.65 14.06
C ILE A 30 -13.08 -3.75 14.98
N GLN A 31 -12.98 -3.22 16.20
CA GLN A 31 -14.06 -3.31 17.18
C GLN A 31 -15.26 -2.43 16.81
N SER A 32 -15.06 -1.29 16.16
CA SER A 32 -16.14 -0.35 15.86
C SER A 32 -17.14 -0.89 14.82
N LEU A 33 -16.69 -1.72 13.86
CA LEU A 33 -17.60 -2.40 12.90
C LEU A 33 -18.57 -3.36 13.59
N TYR A 34 -18.10 -4.04 14.64
CA TYR A 34 -18.80 -5.14 15.29
C TYR A 34 -19.34 -4.80 16.69
N ASP A 35 -19.27 -3.53 17.09
CA ASP A 35 -19.78 -3.04 18.37
C ASP A 35 -21.07 -2.23 18.18
N ASN A 36 -22.20 -2.81 18.55
CA ASN A 36 -23.53 -2.18 18.45
C ASN A 36 -23.88 -1.26 19.63
N SER A 37 -22.96 -1.07 20.58
CA SER A 37 -23.10 -0.13 21.68
C SER A 37 -23.14 1.30 21.16
N SER A 38 -23.64 2.23 21.99
CA SER A 38 -23.66 3.65 21.61
C SER A 38 -22.25 4.21 21.39
N VAL A 39 -21.27 3.71 22.15
CA VAL A 39 -19.87 4.11 22.05
C VAL A 39 -19.24 3.50 20.80
N GLY A 40 -19.42 2.20 20.58
CA GLY A 40 -18.94 1.50 19.38
C GLY A 40 -19.45 2.12 18.09
N GLN A 41 -20.75 2.41 18.02
CA GLN A 41 -21.32 3.08 16.85
C GLN A 41 -20.86 4.53 16.67
N THR A 42 -20.49 5.22 17.76
CA THR A 42 -19.89 6.55 17.64
C THR A 42 -18.50 6.45 17.00
N PHE A 43 -17.69 5.48 17.44
CA PHE A 43 -16.40 5.21 16.81
C PHE A 43 -16.56 4.76 15.36
N PHE A 44 -17.56 3.93 15.06
CA PHE A 44 -17.86 3.51 13.69
C PHE A 44 -18.10 4.72 12.77
N VAL A 45 -18.90 5.70 13.21
CA VAL A 45 -19.14 6.93 12.43
C VAL A 45 -17.87 7.76 12.29
N GLU A 46 -17.07 7.88 13.36
CA GLU A 46 -15.80 8.61 13.34
C GLU A 46 -14.80 7.99 12.36
N ASP A 47 -14.63 6.66 12.41
CA ASP A 47 -13.73 5.90 11.54
C ASP A 47 -14.15 6.03 10.08
N LEU A 48 -15.44 5.91 9.78
CA LEU A 48 -15.95 6.08 8.41
C LEU A 48 -15.71 7.47 7.86
N LEU A 49 -15.93 8.51 8.67
CA LEU A 49 -15.67 9.89 8.27
C LEU A 49 -14.19 10.09 7.97
N LYS A 50 -13.32 9.59 8.85
CA LYS A 50 -11.87 9.67 8.68
C LYS A 50 -11.40 8.95 7.42
N ILE A 51 -11.87 7.72 7.16
CA ILE A 51 -11.55 6.95 5.94
C ILE A 51 -12.05 7.67 4.68
N ALA A 52 -13.23 8.29 4.74
CA ALA A 52 -13.78 9.09 3.66
C ALA A 52 -13.09 10.46 3.48
N GLY A 53 -12.09 10.80 4.32
CA GLY A 53 -11.34 12.05 4.23
C GLY A 53 -11.99 13.25 4.91
N TYR A 54 -13.05 13.03 5.70
CA TYR A 54 -13.72 14.06 6.48
C TYR A 54 -13.15 14.14 7.90
N LYS A 55 -13.04 15.36 8.43
CA LYS A 55 -12.72 15.61 9.84
C LYS A 55 -13.93 16.22 10.53
N ALA A 56 -14.60 15.46 11.38
CA ALA A 56 -15.74 15.98 12.13
C ALA A 56 -15.28 16.91 13.26
N GLU A 57 -15.91 18.07 13.39
CA GLU A 57 -15.83 18.92 14.59
C GLU A 57 -16.58 18.28 15.76
N LYS A 58 -17.73 17.67 15.45
CA LYS A 58 -18.62 17.12 16.47
C LYS A 58 -19.46 15.97 15.92
N ILE A 59 -19.53 14.90 16.69
CA ILE A 59 -20.43 13.76 16.45
C ILE A 59 -21.32 13.62 17.67
N GLN A 60 -22.63 13.62 17.48
CA GLN A 60 -23.59 13.45 18.58
C GLN A 60 -24.69 12.49 18.17
N ILE A 61 -25.13 11.64 19.10
CA ILE A 61 -26.35 10.86 18.91
C ILE A 61 -27.52 11.83 18.96
N TYR A 62 -28.19 12.01 17.83
CA TYR A 62 -29.41 12.81 17.71
C TYR A 62 -30.63 12.02 18.17
N GLN A 63 -30.69 10.75 17.78
CA GLN A 63 -31.79 9.86 18.14
C GLN A 63 -31.31 8.42 18.25
N THR A 64 -31.79 7.71 19.28
CA THR A 64 -31.66 6.26 19.40
C THR A 64 -32.98 5.61 19.03
N LEU A 65 -32.92 4.59 18.19
CA LEU A 65 -34.06 3.82 17.68
C LEU A 65 -33.96 2.35 18.14
N PRO A 66 -35.06 1.59 18.08
CA PRO A 66 -35.04 0.16 18.36
C PRO A 66 -34.05 -0.60 17.47
N ASN A 67 -33.67 -1.82 17.89
CA ASN A 67 -32.72 -2.69 17.17
C ASN A 67 -31.32 -2.06 16.96
N ASN A 68 -30.79 -1.36 17.96
CA ASN A 68 -29.45 -0.76 17.92
C ASN A 68 -29.25 0.17 16.71
N ALA A 69 -30.31 0.86 16.30
CA ALA A 69 -30.26 1.84 15.22
C ALA A 69 -30.12 3.23 15.83
N ARG A 70 -29.29 4.10 15.25
CA ARG A 70 -29.01 5.43 15.79
C ARG A 70 -28.81 6.44 14.66
N VAL A 71 -29.41 7.60 14.83
CA VAL A 71 -29.18 8.76 13.96
C VAL A 71 -28.15 9.64 14.64
N PHE A 72 -27.03 9.86 13.96
CA PHE A 72 -25.95 10.73 14.40
C PHE A 72 -26.08 12.07 13.70
N ARG A 73 -26.02 13.16 14.46
CA ARG A 73 -25.79 14.49 13.91
C ARG A 73 -24.28 14.73 13.88
N VAL A 74 -23.76 14.98 12.69
CA VAL A 74 -22.34 15.25 12.46
C VAL A 74 -22.19 16.68 11.98
N LYS A 75 -21.24 17.38 12.59
CA LYS A 75 -20.80 18.70 12.15
C LYS A 75 -19.38 18.56 11.59
N LEU A 76 -19.20 18.93 10.33
CA LEU A 76 -17.91 18.87 9.64
C LEU A 76 -17.17 20.20 9.71
N ASP A 77 -17.91 21.30 9.50
CA ASP A 77 -17.41 22.66 9.71
C ASP A 77 -18.53 23.57 10.25
N SER A 78 -18.28 24.88 10.32
CA SER A 78 -19.24 25.87 10.84
C SER A 78 -20.57 25.95 10.10
N VAL A 79 -20.62 25.51 8.83
CA VAL A 79 -21.77 25.58 7.92
C VAL A 79 -22.23 24.19 7.46
N SER A 80 -21.31 23.25 7.32
CA SER A 80 -21.52 21.93 6.76
C SER A 80 -21.62 20.86 7.83
N GLY A 81 -22.59 19.98 7.64
CA GLY A 81 -22.91 18.89 8.54
C GLY A 81 -24.07 18.09 7.98
N GLY A 82 -24.47 17.06 8.68
CA GLY A 82 -25.55 16.20 8.22
C GLY A 82 -25.96 15.19 9.28
N PHE A 83 -26.91 14.35 8.89
CA PHE A 83 -27.28 13.19 9.68
C PHE A 83 -26.69 11.94 9.04
N ILE A 84 -26.22 11.02 9.87
CA ILE A 84 -25.74 9.70 9.47
C ILE A 84 -26.60 8.69 10.20
N PHE A 85 -27.28 7.83 9.47
CA PHE A 85 -28.11 6.78 10.05
C PHE A 85 -27.37 5.46 10.09
N VAL A 86 -27.05 4.98 11.30
CA VAL A 86 -26.37 3.71 11.54
C VAL A 86 -27.38 2.67 12.02
N ARG A 87 -27.25 1.46 11.52
CA ARG A 87 -28.08 0.31 11.88
C ARG A 87 -27.20 -0.91 12.13
N TRP A 88 -27.75 -1.86 12.88
CA TRP A 88 -27.13 -3.14 13.14
C TRP A 88 -27.71 -4.21 12.25
N ASP A 89 -26.86 -4.90 11.49
CA ASP A 89 -27.21 -6.13 10.78
C ASP A 89 -27.07 -7.30 11.76
N LYS A 90 -28.17 -7.99 12.03
CA LYS A 90 -28.19 -9.11 12.98
C LYS A 90 -27.57 -10.37 12.40
N ASP A 91 -27.65 -10.56 11.09
CA ASP A 91 -27.21 -11.79 10.43
C ASP A 91 -25.68 -11.78 10.28
N LYS A 92 -25.14 -10.61 9.94
CA LYS A 92 -23.69 -10.40 9.80
C LYS A 92 -23.02 -9.93 11.08
N SER A 93 -23.80 -9.53 12.08
CA SER A 93 -23.33 -8.91 13.31
C SER A 93 -22.41 -7.71 13.04
N GLU A 94 -22.83 -6.79 12.16
CA GLU A 94 -22.04 -5.62 11.78
C GLU A 94 -22.87 -4.32 11.73
N ASN A 95 -22.23 -3.18 11.96
CA ASN A 95 -22.80 -1.86 11.77
C ASN A 95 -22.80 -1.49 10.27
N TYR A 96 -23.89 -0.90 9.78
CA TYR A 96 -24.00 -0.38 8.42
C TYR A 96 -24.71 0.97 8.37
N ILE A 97 -24.50 1.68 7.27
CA ILE A 97 -25.14 2.96 7.01
C ILE A 97 -26.39 2.76 6.16
N ASP A 98 -27.51 3.28 6.64
CA ASP A 98 -28.78 3.34 5.90
C ASP A 98 -28.86 4.67 5.14
N ASN A 99 -29.39 4.64 3.92
CA ASN A 99 -29.52 5.83 3.06
C ASN A 99 -30.58 6.81 3.58
N LYS A 100 -31.46 6.35 4.48
CA LYS A 100 -32.52 7.20 5.03
C LYS A 100 -31.92 8.32 5.90
N LEU A 101 -32.20 9.57 5.54
CA LEU A 101 -31.79 10.81 6.23
C LEU A 101 -30.34 11.28 6.01
N ILE A 102 -29.61 10.72 5.04
CA ILE A 102 -28.25 11.14 4.71
C ILE A 102 -28.26 11.95 3.42
N ASP A 103 -27.38 12.95 3.33
CA ASP A 103 -27.11 13.62 2.06
C ASP A 103 -26.55 12.61 1.05
N PRO A 104 -27.09 12.51 -0.19
CA PRO A 104 -26.63 11.55 -1.19
C PRO A 104 -25.12 11.58 -1.45
N GLY A 105 -24.50 12.78 -1.44
CA GLY A 105 -23.07 12.93 -1.69
C GLY A 105 -22.20 12.34 -0.56
N ILE A 106 -22.68 12.43 0.68
CA ILE A 106 -22.00 11.86 1.86
C ILE A 106 -22.23 10.35 1.91
N TYR A 107 -23.44 9.87 1.58
CA TYR A 107 -23.80 8.46 1.66
C TYR A 107 -22.87 7.54 0.85
N PHE A 108 -22.60 7.88 -0.42
CA PHE A 108 -21.74 7.04 -1.27
C PHE A 108 -20.30 6.97 -0.76
N ASN A 109 -19.75 8.08 -0.29
CA ASN A 109 -18.40 8.14 0.27
C ASN A 109 -18.29 7.29 1.54
N LEU A 110 -19.30 7.35 2.42
CA LEU A 110 -19.30 6.57 3.65
C LEU A 110 -19.54 5.07 3.41
N ASN A 111 -20.35 4.71 2.41
CA ASN A 111 -20.53 3.30 2.07
C ASN A 111 -19.26 2.70 1.43
N ALA A 112 -18.56 3.47 0.60
CA ALA A 112 -17.25 3.10 0.10
C ALA A 112 -16.23 2.96 1.24
N ALA A 113 -16.19 3.92 2.16
CA ALA A 113 -15.35 3.85 3.36
C ALA A 113 -15.64 2.60 4.21
N ARG A 114 -16.91 2.23 4.38
CA ARG A 114 -17.31 1.00 5.09
C ARG A 114 -16.78 -0.24 4.40
N GLU A 115 -16.83 -0.30 3.09
CA GLU A 115 -16.29 -1.43 2.32
C GLU A 115 -14.76 -1.51 2.39
N ILE A 116 -14.08 -0.36 2.41
CA ILE A 116 -12.63 -0.28 2.67
C ILE A 116 -12.33 -0.81 4.07
N MET A 117 -13.06 -0.35 5.08
CA MET A 117 -12.93 -0.77 6.48
C MET A 117 -13.16 -2.29 6.62
N ARG A 118 -14.23 -2.82 6.03
CA ARG A 118 -14.53 -4.26 6.00
C ARG A 118 -13.38 -5.06 5.37
N LYS A 119 -12.84 -4.61 4.23
CA LYS A 119 -11.69 -5.25 3.58
C LYS A 119 -10.42 -5.18 4.45
N GLN A 120 -10.18 -4.08 5.15
CA GLN A 120 -9.04 -3.94 6.07
C GLN A 120 -9.20 -4.84 7.31
N THR A 121 -10.43 -5.01 7.80
CA THR A 121 -10.75 -5.90 8.92
C THR A 121 -10.60 -7.38 8.53
N GLU A 122 -11.10 -7.78 7.36
CA GLU A 122 -11.00 -9.15 6.86
C GLU A 122 -9.60 -9.51 6.34
N LYS A 123 -8.92 -8.56 5.68
CA LYS A 123 -7.54 -8.71 5.21
C LYS A 123 -6.62 -7.89 6.10
N ALA A 124 -6.12 -8.55 7.14
CA ALA A 124 -5.16 -7.95 8.06
C ALA A 124 -3.92 -7.35 7.36
N ASN A 125 -3.55 -7.83 6.17
CA ASN A 125 -2.52 -7.23 5.33
C ASN A 125 -2.93 -7.37 3.86
N PHE A 126 -2.66 -6.35 3.04
CA PHE A 126 -2.73 -6.48 1.60
C PHE A 126 -1.46 -7.21 1.12
N GLY A 127 -1.65 -8.38 0.51
CA GLY A 127 -0.56 -9.11 -0.13
C GLY A 127 -0.23 -8.52 -1.50
N VAL A 128 0.95 -8.86 -2.03
CA VAL A 128 1.34 -8.56 -3.43
C VAL A 128 0.32 -9.14 -4.42
N ASP A 129 -0.40 -10.18 -3.98
CA ASP A 129 -1.38 -10.91 -4.77
C ASP A 129 -2.77 -10.25 -4.84
N ASP A 130 -3.07 -9.30 -3.95
CA ASP A 130 -4.39 -8.68 -3.87
C ASP A 130 -4.63 -7.60 -4.94
N VAL A 131 -5.86 -7.54 -5.44
CA VAL A 131 -6.33 -6.44 -6.30
C VAL A 131 -6.42 -5.17 -5.46
N ALA A 132 -5.75 -4.10 -5.90
CA ALA A 132 -5.81 -2.81 -5.23
C ALA A 132 -7.25 -2.25 -5.21
N ILE A 133 -7.54 -1.41 -4.21
CA ILE A 133 -8.82 -0.71 -4.11
C ILE A 133 -8.93 0.23 -5.33
N GLN A 134 -9.91 -0.01 -6.20
CA GLN A 134 -10.15 0.76 -7.42
C GLN A 134 -11.35 1.68 -7.25
N ALA A 135 -11.26 2.86 -7.85
CA ALA A 135 -12.37 3.81 -7.84
C ALA A 135 -13.52 3.28 -8.73
N PRO A 136 -14.79 3.57 -8.40
CA PRO A 136 -15.95 2.99 -9.08
C PRO A 136 -16.13 3.45 -10.54
N ASP A 137 -15.47 4.53 -10.93
CA ASP A 137 -15.40 5.09 -12.29
C ASP A 137 -14.29 4.46 -13.15
N GLN A 138 -13.46 3.58 -12.58
CA GLN A 138 -12.41 2.85 -13.29
C GLN A 138 -12.90 1.48 -13.77
N GLU A 139 -12.37 1.02 -14.91
CA GLU A 139 -12.56 -0.37 -15.33
C GLU A 139 -11.95 -1.31 -14.28
N GLN A 140 -12.80 -2.13 -13.66
CA GLN A 140 -12.37 -2.99 -12.57
C GLN A 140 -11.46 -4.12 -13.08
N ILE A 141 -10.21 -4.12 -12.61
CA ILE A 141 -9.26 -5.20 -12.90
C ILE A 141 -9.69 -6.45 -12.13
N GLY A 142 -10.07 -7.49 -12.88
CA GLY A 142 -10.36 -8.81 -12.33
C GLY A 142 -9.09 -9.59 -11.95
N PRO A 143 -9.22 -10.70 -11.20
CA PRO A 143 -8.08 -11.52 -10.78
C PRO A 143 -7.30 -12.11 -11.96
N GLU A 144 -7.98 -12.43 -13.06
CA GLU A 144 -7.37 -12.98 -14.27
C GLU A 144 -6.53 -11.94 -15.02
N GLN A 145 -7.06 -10.73 -15.21
CA GLN A 145 -6.31 -9.61 -15.80
C GLN A 145 -5.09 -9.21 -14.95
N LEU A 146 -5.22 -9.24 -13.62
CA LEU A 146 -4.09 -8.96 -12.73
C LEU A 146 -2.96 -9.96 -12.90
N ASN A 147 -3.29 -11.25 -13.07
CA ASN A 147 -2.30 -12.29 -13.33
C ASN A 147 -1.61 -12.07 -14.70
N GLN A 148 -2.38 -11.74 -15.74
CA GLN A 148 -1.82 -11.41 -17.06
C GLN A 148 -0.83 -10.23 -16.98
N PHE A 149 -1.18 -9.14 -16.28
CA PHE A 149 -0.27 -8.00 -16.11
C PHE A 149 1.02 -8.37 -15.35
N ARG A 150 0.94 -9.28 -14.38
CA ARG A 150 2.12 -9.77 -13.66
C ARG A 150 3.03 -10.60 -14.55
N GLU A 151 2.46 -11.47 -15.37
CA GLU A 151 3.21 -12.26 -16.35
C GLU A 151 3.91 -11.36 -17.35
N GLU A 152 3.19 -10.37 -17.91
CA GLU A 152 3.77 -9.38 -18.81
C GLU A 152 4.90 -8.58 -18.15
N PHE A 153 4.74 -8.18 -16.89
CA PHE A 153 5.76 -7.46 -16.15
C PHE A 153 7.02 -8.31 -15.94
N LYS A 154 6.85 -9.57 -15.54
CA LYS A 154 7.98 -10.52 -15.40
C LYS A 154 8.70 -10.71 -16.73
N LEU A 155 7.96 -10.89 -17.82
CA LEU A 155 8.52 -11.03 -19.16
C LEU A 155 9.35 -9.79 -19.56
N LYS A 156 8.82 -8.58 -19.29
CA LYS A 156 9.53 -7.32 -19.55
C LYS A 156 10.79 -7.15 -18.69
N GLU A 157 10.76 -7.59 -17.44
CA GLU A 157 11.93 -7.61 -16.55
C GLU A 157 13.02 -8.55 -17.09
N GLU A 158 12.65 -9.76 -17.50
CA GLU A 158 13.55 -10.75 -18.07
C GLU A 158 14.17 -10.26 -19.39
N GLU A 159 13.36 -9.64 -20.25
CA GLU A 159 13.85 -9.00 -21.48
C GLU A 159 14.84 -7.87 -21.20
N LYS A 160 14.60 -7.06 -20.16
CA LYS A 160 15.55 -6.00 -19.80
C LYS A 160 16.88 -6.60 -19.33
N LYS A 161 16.84 -7.65 -18.50
CA LYS A 161 18.03 -8.35 -18.00
C LYS A 161 18.82 -8.99 -19.15
N SER A 162 18.15 -9.64 -20.11
CA SER A 162 18.82 -10.25 -21.26
C SER A 162 19.49 -9.19 -22.15
N LYS A 163 18.78 -8.11 -22.49
CA LYS A 163 19.34 -6.97 -23.25
C LYS A 163 20.55 -6.35 -22.56
N GLU A 164 20.51 -6.23 -21.22
CA GLU A 164 21.63 -5.70 -20.46
C GLU A 164 22.84 -6.65 -20.48
N LEU A 165 22.63 -7.96 -20.34
CA LEU A 165 23.68 -8.98 -20.43
C LEU A 165 24.32 -9.00 -21.82
N ASP A 166 23.53 -8.92 -22.88
CA ASP A 166 24.03 -8.88 -24.26
C ASP A 166 24.81 -7.59 -24.51
N SER A 167 24.34 -6.45 -24.01
CA SER A 167 25.08 -5.19 -24.10
C SER A 167 26.44 -5.25 -23.37
N LYS A 168 26.51 -5.96 -22.24
CA LYS A 168 27.76 -6.18 -21.48
C LYS A 168 28.71 -7.13 -22.23
N LYS A 169 28.19 -8.21 -22.84
CA LYS A 169 28.98 -9.13 -23.68
C LYS A 169 29.58 -8.41 -24.90
N VAL A 170 28.75 -7.66 -25.64
CA VAL A 170 29.21 -6.88 -26.81
C VAL A 170 30.29 -5.87 -26.42
N LYS A 171 30.17 -5.20 -25.26
CA LYS A 171 31.21 -4.29 -24.74
C LYS A 171 32.50 -5.03 -24.38
N ALA A 172 32.39 -6.22 -23.76
CA ALA A 172 33.55 -7.04 -23.41
C ALA A 172 34.30 -7.56 -24.64
N ASP A 173 33.57 -8.00 -25.67
CA ASP A 173 34.16 -8.51 -26.92
C ASP A 173 34.85 -7.41 -27.72
N LYS A 174 34.25 -6.21 -27.81
CA LYS A 174 34.91 -5.03 -28.39
C LYS A 174 36.21 -4.66 -27.67
N LYS A 175 36.26 -4.81 -26.34
CA LYS A 175 37.46 -4.52 -25.53
C LYS A 175 38.55 -5.57 -25.75
N LYS A 176 38.18 -6.85 -25.87
CA LYS A 176 39.11 -7.96 -26.20
C LYS A 176 39.71 -7.80 -27.60
N ASN A 177 38.90 -7.47 -28.61
CA ASN A 177 39.41 -7.27 -29.97
C ASN A 177 40.36 -6.06 -30.06
N LYS A 178 40.04 -4.92 -29.44
CA LYS A 178 40.97 -3.77 -29.37
C LYS A 178 42.32 -4.12 -28.73
N ASN A 179 42.34 -4.99 -27.71
CA ASN A 179 43.58 -5.42 -27.08
C ASN A 179 44.38 -6.40 -27.96
N LYS A 180 43.71 -7.29 -28.70
CA LYS A 180 44.36 -8.15 -29.69
C LYS A 180 44.99 -7.33 -30.82
N ASP A 181 44.26 -6.36 -31.37
CA ASP A 181 44.76 -5.50 -32.45
C ASP A 181 45.97 -4.68 -32.01
N LYS A 182 45.98 -4.19 -30.76
CA LYS A 182 47.15 -3.49 -30.18
C LYS A 182 48.35 -4.41 -29.99
N LYS A 183 48.11 -5.67 -29.61
CA LYS A 183 49.18 -6.66 -29.42
C LYS A 183 49.82 -7.04 -30.76
N VAL A 184 49.00 -7.31 -31.78
CA VAL A 184 49.46 -7.62 -33.14
C VAL A 184 50.26 -6.46 -33.72
N LYS A 185 49.79 -5.21 -33.59
CA LYS A 185 50.54 -4.02 -34.05
C LYS A 185 51.89 -3.85 -33.35
N LYS A 186 51.98 -4.23 -32.07
CA LYS A 186 53.22 -4.14 -31.30
C LYS A 186 54.21 -5.23 -31.72
N GLU A 187 53.73 -6.44 -31.96
CA GLU A 187 54.54 -7.56 -32.47
C GLU A 187 55.05 -7.29 -33.90
N GLU A 188 54.22 -6.71 -34.79
CA GLU A 188 54.65 -6.27 -36.13
C GLU A 188 55.71 -5.15 -36.11
N GLN A 189 55.64 -4.24 -35.12
CA GLN A 189 56.66 -3.19 -34.94
C GLN A 189 57.98 -3.77 -34.43
N GLU A 190 57.93 -4.66 -33.45
CA GLU A 190 59.12 -5.35 -32.92
C GLU A 190 59.79 -6.27 -33.97
N GLU A 191 59.01 -6.86 -34.87
CA GLU A 191 59.54 -7.68 -35.97
C GLU A 191 60.18 -6.83 -37.08
N LYS A 192 59.65 -5.63 -37.36
CA LYS A 192 60.26 -4.67 -38.29
C LYS A 192 61.58 -4.12 -37.75
N GLU A 193 61.64 -3.75 -36.47
CA GLU A 193 62.87 -3.28 -35.84
C GLU A 193 63.97 -4.36 -35.78
N LYS A 194 63.60 -5.65 -35.64
CA LYS A 194 64.56 -6.77 -35.70
C LYS A 194 65.09 -7.04 -37.11
N LYS A 195 64.26 -6.86 -38.14
CA LYS A 195 64.68 -7.01 -39.54
C LYS A 195 65.61 -5.88 -39.99
N GLU A 196 65.41 -4.66 -39.50
CA GLU A 196 66.31 -3.52 -39.77
C GLU A 196 67.68 -3.66 -39.06
N LYS A 197 67.73 -4.29 -37.87
CA LYS A 197 68.99 -4.49 -37.12
C LYS A 197 69.86 -5.65 -37.62
N ASN A 198 69.29 -6.63 -38.32
CA ASN A 198 70.01 -7.81 -38.81
C ASN A 198 70.36 -7.74 -40.31
N GLY A 199 70.01 -6.66 -41.00
CA GLY A 199 70.25 -6.45 -42.44
C GLY A 199 71.35 -5.44 -42.77
N SER A 200 72.18 -5.03 -41.79
CA SER A 200 73.32 -4.12 -41.97
C SER A 200 74.64 -4.80 -41.67
#